data_AF-A0A816C039-F1
#
_entry.id   AF-A0A816C039-F1
#
_cell.length_a   1.000
_cell.length_b   1.000
_cell.length_c   1.000
_cell.angle_alpha   90.00
_cell.angle_beta   90.00
_cell.angle_gamma   90.00
#
_symmetry.space_group_name_H-M   'P 1'
#
loop_
_entity.id
_entity.type
_entity.pdbx_description
1 polymer ?
#
loop_
_entity_poly.entity_id
_entity_poly.type
_entity_poly.pdbx_seq_one_letter_code
_entity_poly.pdbx_strand_id
1 'polypeptide(L)'
;MSIEVVQRVQVPSGTISTTHYVQNRAPLQPVPFQKLPPGAVRADGWLLGQLKLQINGLNGKLYEISDYLVYDNCGWIDPTKMAWEEMPYWLRGFAELAFVTGDADTMSIANRWMDGVLRTQQSDGWFGPNYMRTSLDGVPDLWPAMLFSNIFRSLYECTNDARVIPFLLNWFQFVAKAPDDSFTRGWGATRWAENIDNIIWLYN
;
A
#
# COMPACT_ATOMS: atom_id res chain seq x y z
N MET A 1 16.20 27.79 28.82
CA MET A 1 15.32 27.43 27.68
C MET A 1 14.11 26.72 28.28
N SER A 2 13.00 27.43 28.43
CA SER A 2 11.76 26.91 29.02
C SER A 2 10.98 26.15 27.95
N ILE A 3 10.78 24.85 28.15
CA ILE A 3 9.90 24.03 27.31
C ILE A 3 8.47 24.35 27.74
N GLU A 4 7.72 25.01 26.88
CA GLU A 4 6.29 25.21 27.07
C GLU A 4 5.59 23.87 26.79
N VAL A 5 5.09 23.23 27.85
CA VAL A 5 4.25 22.04 27.70
C VAL A 5 2.89 22.53 27.21
N VAL A 6 2.68 22.43 25.89
CA VAL A 6 1.38 22.72 25.28
C VAL A 6 0.34 21.75 25.87
N GLN A 7 -0.68 22.30 26.54
CA GLN A 7 -1.79 21.51 27.07
C GLN A 7 -2.47 20.76 25.92
N ARG A 8 -2.43 19.42 25.98
CA ARG A 8 -3.14 18.56 25.04
C ARG A 8 -4.63 18.83 25.19
N VAL A 9 -5.30 19.20 24.09
CA VAL A 9 -6.76 19.37 24.05
C VAL A 9 -7.40 18.08 24.57
N GLN A 10 -8.30 18.22 25.55
CA GLN A 10 -9.08 17.11 26.09
C GLN A 10 -9.92 16.49 24.97
N VAL A 11 -9.56 15.29 24.52
CA VAL A 11 -10.37 14.53 23.58
C VAL A 11 -11.53 13.91 24.37
N PRO A 12 -12.79 14.13 23.97
CA PRO A 12 -13.93 13.55 24.68
C PRO A 12 -13.77 12.03 24.81
N SER A 13 -13.95 11.51 26.02
CA SER A 13 -13.82 10.07 26.33
C SER A 13 -14.94 9.19 25.73
N GLY A 14 -15.77 9.77 24.86
CA GLY A 14 -16.96 9.13 24.31
C GLY A 14 -16.69 8.39 23.02
N THR A 15 -16.94 7.08 23.03
CA THR A 15 -16.93 6.20 21.86
C THR A 15 -18.13 6.50 20.96
N ILE A 16 -18.06 7.57 20.16
CA ILE A 16 -18.98 7.72 19.02
C ILE A 16 -18.38 6.91 17.87
N SER A 17 -18.63 5.59 17.88
CA SER A 17 -18.44 4.78 16.69
C SER A 17 -19.73 4.84 15.89
N THR A 18 -19.67 5.51 14.73
CA THR A 18 -20.71 5.36 13.70
C THR A 18 -20.23 4.33 12.69
N THR A 19 -21.13 3.80 11.87
CA THR A 19 -20.81 2.89 10.76
C THR A 19 -19.75 3.42 9.78
N HIS A 20 -19.47 4.72 9.79
CA HIS A 20 -18.55 5.37 8.87
C HIS A 20 -17.19 5.74 9.47
N TYR A 21 -17.02 5.65 10.81
CA TYR A 21 -15.79 6.04 11.50
C TYR A 21 -15.35 4.96 12.50
N VAL A 22 -14.33 4.20 12.12
CA VAL A 22 -13.70 3.19 12.98
C VAL A 22 -12.79 3.88 13.98
N GLN A 23 -13.13 3.76 15.26
CA GLN A 23 -12.27 4.24 16.35
C GLN A 23 -11.08 3.30 16.51
N ASN A 24 -9.96 3.85 17.01
CA ASN A 24 -8.78 3.06 17.30
C ASN A 24 -9.10 1.96 18.34
N ARG A 25 -8.85 0.71 17.97
CA ARG A 25 -8.97 -0.47 18.82
C ARG A 25 -7.93 -0.40 19.93
N ALA A 26 -8.33 -0.70 21.17
CA ALA A 26 -7.37 -0.82 22.28
C ALA A 26 -6.23 -1.82 21.91
N PRO A 27 -4.96 -1.54 22.24
CA PRO A 27 -4.46 -0.45 23.09
C PRO A 27 -4.10 0.84 22.33
N LEU A 28 -4.43 0.95 21.03
CA LEU A 28 -4.15 2.17 20.26
C LEU A 28 -4.88 3.36 20.89
N GLN A 29 -4.18 4.49 20.98
CA GLN A 29 -4.74 5.70 21.56
C GLN A 29 -5.85 6.26 20.65
N PRO A 30 -6.96 6.77 21.21
CA PRO A 30 -7.97 7.47 20.43
C PRO A 30 -7.36 8.65 19.66
N VAL A 31 -7.82 8.86 18.44
CA VAL A 31 -7.42 10.01 17.61
C VAL A 31 -8.53 11.08 17.62
N PRO A 32 -8.16 12.37 17.66
CA PRO A 32 -9.14 13.45 17.69
C PRO A 32 -9.90 13.62 16.37
N PHE A 33 -9.28 13.22 15.25
CA PHE A 33 -9.85 13.30 13.92
C PHE A 33 -9.79 11.93 13.26
N GLN A 34 -10.91 11.50 12.71
CA GLN A 34 -11.00 10.24 11.98
C GLN A 34 -10.85 10.47 10.49
N LYS A 35 -10.15 9.54 9.81
CA LYS A 35 -10.03 9.55 8.36
C LYS A 35 -11.43 9.40 7.75
N LEU A 36 -11.73 10.20 6.72
CA LEU A 36 -12.94 10.01 5.91
C LEU A 36 -12.84 8.69 5.13
N PRO A 37 -13.92 7.90 5.01
CA PRO A 37 -13.88 6.69 4.22
C PRO A 37 -13.58 7.02 2.75
N PRO A 38 -12.89 6.15 2.00
CA PRO A 38 -12.68 6.35 0.57
C PRO A 38 -14.00 6.61 -0.16
N GLY A 39 -13.98 7.55 -1.11
CA GLY A 39 -15.17 7.98 -1.86
C GLY A 39 -16.07 8.99 -1.15
N ALA A 40 -15.84 9.31 0.13
CA ALA A 40 -16.56 10.39 0.83
C ALA A 40 -16.28 11.78 0.24
N VAL A 41 -15.11 11.95 -0.37
CA VAL A 41 -14.73 13.15 -1.14
C VAL A 41 -14.69 12.78 -2.61
N ARG A 42 -15.36 13.59 -3.45
CA ARG A 42 -15.37 13.43 -4.90
C ARG A 42 -14.76 14.66 -5.54
N ALA A 43 -13.84 14.44 -6.48
CA ALA A 43 -13.24 15.51 -7.25
C ALA A 43 -14.26 16.12 -8.22
N ASP A 44 -14.25 17.44 -8.35
CA ASP A 44 -15.03 18.18 -9.34
C ASP A 44 -14.21 19.36 -9.90
N GLY A 45 -14.71 20.00 -10.96
CA GLY A 45 -14.11 21.17 -11.60
C GLY A 45 -12.66 20.95 -12.01
N TRP A 46 -11.76 21.83 -11.55
CA TRP A 46 -10.35 21.78 -11.88
C TRP A 46 -9.68 20.47 -11.45
N LEU A 47 -9.97 19.97 -10.24
CA LEU A 47 -9.34 18.75 -9.73
C LEU A 47 -9.75 17.53 -10.54
N LEU A 48 -11.04 17.40 -10.89
CA LEU A 48 -11.51 16.33 -11.77
C LEU A 48 -10.83 16.40 -13.14
N GLY A 49 -10.62 17.62 -13.67
CA GLY A 49 -9.84 17.84 -14.88
C GLY A 49 -8.41 17.32 -14.77
N GLN A 50 -7.71 17.60 -13.67
CA GLN A 50 -6.34 17.11 -13.45
C GLN A 50 -6.26 15.58 -13.35
N LEU A 51 -7.22 14.95 -12.65
CA LEU A 51 -7.26 13.48 -12.55
C LEU A 51 -7.50 12.83 -13.92
N LYS A 52 -8.40 13.41 -14.73
CA LYS A 52 -8.62 12.96 -16.13
C LYS A 52 -7.36 13.14 -16.98
N LEU A 53 -6.60 14.22 -16.80
CA LEU A 53 -5.33 14.40 -17.50
C LEU A 53 -4.29 13.36 -17.07
N GLN A 54 -4.27 12.96 -15.79
CA GLN A 54 -3.38 11.88 -15.34
C GLN A 54 -3.74 10.52 -15.96
N ILE A 55 -5.04 10.20 -16.04
CA ILE A 55 -5.52 8.97 -16.71
C ILE A 55 -5.12 8.96 -18.19
N ASN A 56 -5.33 10.08 -18.88
CA ASN A 56 -5.05 10.18 -20.31
C ASN A 56 -3.60 10.53 -20.64
N GLY A 57 -2.76 10.73 -19.63
CA GLY A 57 -1.36 11.16 -19.74
C GLY A 57 -0.39 10.06 -19.36
N LEU A 58 0.84 10.46 -19.00
CA LEU A 58 1.94 9.53 -18.74
C LEU A 58 1.58 8.49 -17.67
N ASN A 59 0.96 8.88 -16.55
CA ASN A 59 0.63 7.94 -15.47
C ASN A 59 -0.30 6.82 -15.97
N GLY A 60 -1.42 7.19 -16.60
CA GLY A 60 -2.39 6.21 -17.07
C GLY A 60 -2.02 5.47 -18.35
N LYS A 61 -0.89 5.84 -18.98
CA LYS A 61 -0.37 5.20 -20.19
C LYS A 61 1.01 4.56 -20.01
N LEU A 62 1.60 4.63 -18.81
CA LEU A 62 2.98 4.17 -18.57
C LEU A 62 3.14 2.68 -18.89
N TYR A 63 2.13 1.86 -18.58
CA TYR A 63 2.16 0.42 -18.85
C TYR A 63 2.20 0.07 -20.34
N GLU A 64 1.89 1.02 -21.23
CA GLU A 64 1.95 0.82 -22.68
C GLU A 64 3.36 1.02 -23.23
N ILE A 65 4.25 1.68 -22.47
CA ILE A 65 5.57 2.12 -22.95
C ILE A 65 6.75 1.71 -22.07
N SER A 66 6.54 1.38 -20.80
CA SER A 66 7.63 0.98 -19.89
C SER A 66 8.05 -0.47 -20.13
N ASP A 67 9.37 -0.67 -20.22
CA ASP A 67 10.00 -2.00 -20.30
C ASP A 67 9.81 -2.83 -19.02
N TYR A 68 9.51 -2.20 -17.88
CA TYR A 68 9.31 -2.87 -16.58
C TYR A 68 7.82 -3.15 -16.28
N LEU A 69 6.91 -2.51 -17.00
CA LEU A 69 5.45 -2.69 -16.86
C LEU A 69 4.88 -3.64 -17.90
N VAL A 70 5.65 -4.65 -18.30
CA VAL A 70 5.20 -5.72 -19.19
C VAL A 70 4.61 -6.85 -18.33
N TYR A 71 3.27 -6.96 -18.28
CA TYR A 71 2.55 -7.87 -17.36
C TYR A 71 3.12 -9.30 -17.34
N ASP A 72 3.28 -9.91 -18.51
CA ASP A 72 3.74 -11.29 -18.64
C ASP A 72 5.26 -11.44 -18.43
N ASN A 73 6.00 -10.33 -18.30
CA ASN A 73 7.45 -10.31 -18.06
C ASN A 73 7.83 -9.53 -16.79
N CYS A 74 6.96 -9.52 -15.77
CA CYS A 74 7.19 -8.80 -14.53
C CYS A 74 7.35 -9.77 -13.34
N GLY A 75 8.44 -9.66 -12.59
CA GLY A 75 8.72 -10.52 -11.42
C GLY A 75 7.70 -10.43 -10.28
N TRP A 76 6.92 -9.34 -10.24
CA TRP A 76 5.81 -9.17 -9.32
C TRP A 76 4.56 -9.98 -9.71
N ILE A 77 4.49 -10.43 -10.96
CA ILE A 77 3.40 -11.24 -11.51
C ILE A 77 3.85 -12.70 -11.64
N ASP A 78 5.12 -12.91 -11.98
CA ASP A 78 5.77 -14.22 -12.07
C ASP A 78 7.04 -14.22 -11.20
N PRO A 79 7.02 -14.87 -10.02
CA PRO A 79 8.15 -14.90 -9.09
C PRO A 79 9.48 -15.39 -9.65
N THR A 80 9.49 -16.05 -10.81
CA THR A 80 10.70 -16.54 -11.47
C THR A 80 11.44 -15.47 -12.27
N LYS A 81 10.81 -14.32 -12.51
CA LYS A 81 11.33 -13.25 -13.37
C LYS A 81 11.98 -12.12 -12.58
N MET A 82 12.73 -11.30 -13.31
CA MET A 82 13.27 -10.05 -12.78
C MET A 82 12.15 -9.05 -12.51
N ALA A 83 12.34 -8.20 -11.50
CA ALA A 83 11.45 -7.10 -11.22
C ALA A 83 12.21 -5.81 -10.96
N TRP A 84 11.49 -4.71 -11.12
CA TRP A 84 11.95 -3.38 -10.76
C TRP A 84 10.91 -2.70 -9.87
N GLU A 85 11.36 -1.77 -9.04
CA GLU A 85 10.50 -1.00 -8.13
C GLU A 85 9.52 -0.07 -8.87
N GLU A 86 9.74 0.21 -10.16
CA GLU A 86 8.83 1.04 -10.95
C GLU A 86 7.40 0.50 -10.92
N MET A 87 7.22 -0.83 -10.97
CA MET A 87 5.90 -1.42 -10.93
C MET A 87 5.12 -1.07 -9.65
N PRO A 88 5.61 -1.35 -8.43
CA PRO A 88 4.90 -0.93 -7.22
C PRO A 88 4.74 0.59 -7.09
N TYR A 89 5.72 1.40 -7.50
CA TYR A 89 5.55 2.87 -7.47
C TYR A 89 4.43 3.35 -8.40
N TRP A 90 4.41 2.85 -9.63
CA TRP A 90 3.37 3.17 -10.61
C TRP A 90 2.01 2.68 -10.12
N LEU A 91 1.90 1.40 -9.72
CA LEU A 91 0.64 0.81 -9.30
C LEU A 91 0.06 1.51 -8.07
N ARG A 92 0.91 1.98 -7.14
CA ARG A 92 0.47 2.78 -5.99
C ARG A 92 -0.24 4.06 -6.40
N GLY A 93 0.25 4.79 -7.40
CA GLY A 93 -0.43 5.99 -7.91
C GLY A 93 -1.62 5.65 -8.81
N PHE A 94 -1.46 4.66 -9.68
CA PHE A 94 -2.44 4.28 -10.69
C PHE A 94 -3.70 3.64 -10.08
N ALA A 95 -3.56 2.78 -9.06
CA ALA A 95 -4.70 2.19 -8.36
C ALA A 95 -5.53 3.25 -7.61
N GLU A 96 -4.87 4.20 -6.93
CA GLU A 96 -5.55 5.33 -6.26
C GLU A 96 -6.31 6.19 -7.26
N LEU A 97 -5.71 6.43 -8.44
CA LEU A 97 -6.36 7.15 -9.52
C LEU A 97 -7.62 6.42 -10.01
N ALA A 98 -7.55 5.09 -10.16
CA ALA A 98 -8.71 4.28 -10.49
C ALA A 98 -9.82 4.40 -9.41
N PHE A 99 -9.47 4.24 -8.13
CA PHE A 99 -10.43 4.31 -7.03
C PHE A 99 -11.12 5.68 -6.93
N VAL A 100 -10.35 6.77 -7.01
CA VAL A 100 -10.90 8.12 -6.79
C VAL A 100 -11.73 8.63 -7.99
N THR A 101 -11.43 8.16 -9.21
CA THR A 101 -12.15 8.58 -10.41
C THR A 101 -13.31 7.65 -10.77
N GLY A 102 -13.24 6.39 -10.37
CA GLY A 102 -14.19 5.36 -10.80
C GLY A 102 -14.10 5.03 -12.29
N ASP A 103 -13.00 5.40 -12.96
CA ASP A 103 -12.79 5.10 -14.37
C ASP A 103 -12.66 3.59 -14.59
N ALA A 104 -13.55 3.02 -15.41
CA ALA A 104 -13.71 1.57 -15.54
C ALA A 104 -12.49 0.89 -16.19
N ASP A 105 -11.87 1.53 -17.18
CA ASP A 105 -10.69 0.99 -17.87
C ASP A 105 -9.47 1.02 -16.94
N THR A 106 -9.25 2.17 -16.27
CA THR A 106 -8.19 2.33 -15.27
C THR A 106 -8.34 1.31 -14.14
N MET A 107 -9.56 1.13 -13.63
CA MET A 107 -9.89 0.13 -12.60
C MET A 107 -9.61 -1.30 -13.07
N SER A 108 -10.01 -1.65 -14.29
CA SER A 108 -9.78 -2.98 -14.86
C SER A 108 -8.28 -3.31 -14.92
N ILE A 109 -7.47 -2.36 -15.38
CA ILE A 109 -6.02 -2.51 -15.45
C ILE A 109 -5.43 -2.62 -14.04
N ALA A 110 -5.81 -1.74 -13.11
CA ALA A 110 -5.29 -1.75 -11.75
C ALA A 110 -5.60 -3.09 -11.06
N ASN A 111 -6.84 -3.57 -11.17
CA ASN A 111 -7.27 -4.86 -10.64
C ASN A 111 -6.48 -6.01 -11.24
N ARG A 112 -6.23 -6.02 -12.55
CA ARG A 112 -5.41 -7.05 -13.21
C ARG A 112 -4.02 -7.17 -12.58
N TRP A 113 -3.37 -6.03 -12.29
CA TRP A 113 -2.06 -5.99 -11.64
C TRP A 113 -2.12 -6.41 -10.17
N MET A 114 -3.05 -5.85 -9.39
CA MET A 114 -3.23 -6.21 -7.97
C MET A 114 -3.54 -7.70 -7.80
N ASP A 115 -4.46 -8.25 -8.61
CA ASP A 115 -4.78 -9.68 -8.61
C ASP A 115 -3.58 -10.54 -8.98
N GLY A 116 -2.76 -10.07 -9.93
CA GLY A 116 -1.51 -10.72 -10.30
C GLY A 116 -0.58 -10.88 -9.11
N VAL A 117 -0.33 -9.78 -8.39
CA VAL A 117 0.55 -9.79 -7.22
C VAL A 117 -0.02 -10.63 -6.08
N LEU A 118 -1.32 -10.51 -5.78
CA LEU A 118 -1.97 -11.31 -4.73
C LEU A 118 -1.77 -12.82 -4.93
N ARG A 119 -1.78 -13.30 -6.19
CA ARG A 119 -1.56 -14.72 -6.53
C ARG A 119 -0.12 -15.21 -6.32
N THR A 120 0.84 -14.31 -6.13
CA THR A 120 2.25 -14.70 -5.95
C THR A 120 2.62 -15.02 -4.50
N GLN A 121 1.71 -14.82 -3.54
CA GLN A 121 2.02 -15.11 -2.14
C GLN A 121 2.26 -16.59 -1.90
N GLN A 122 3.37 -16.88 -1.21
CA GLN A 122 3.82 -18.19 -0.83
C GLN A 122 3.39 -18.51 0.60
N SER A 123 3.50 -19.79 0.99
CA SER A 123 3.02 -20.28 2.29
C SER A 123 3.71 -19.66 3.50
N ASP A 124 4.90 -19.09 3.33
CA ASP A 124 5.64 -18.40 4.39
C ASP A 124 5.32 -16.91 4.50
N GLY A 125 4.49 -16.37 3.59
CA GLY A 125 4.06 -14.98 3.55
C GLY A 125 4.82 -14.08 2.57
N TRP A 126 5.93 -14.56 1.99
CA TRP A 126 6.61 -13.84 0.91
C TRP A 126 5.73 -13.76 -0.34
N PHE A 127 5.89 -12.70 -1.13
CA PHE A 127 5.26 -12.57 -2.44
C PHE A 127 6.18 -11.83 -3.41
N GLY A 128 5.92 -11.96 -4.71
CA GLY A 128 6.77 -11.36 -5.74
C GLY A 128 8.07 -12.15 -6.02
N PRO A 129 9.12 -11.48 -6.51
CA PRO A 129 10.30 -12.13 -7.10
C PRO A 129 11.10 -12.98 -6.10
N ASN A 130 11.41 -14.22 -6.47
CA ASN A 130 12.13 -15.14 -5.59
C ASN A 130 13.56 -14.69 -5.28
N TYR A 131 14.25 -14.11 -6.26
CA TYR A 131 15.65 -13.69 -6.09
C TYR A 131 15.80 -12.55 -5.07
N MET A 132 14.75 -11.76 -4.84
CA MET A 132 14.75 -10.68 -3.86
C MET A 132 14.82 -11.18 -2.41
N ARG A 133 14.60 -12.47 -2.16
CA ARG A 133 14.80 -13.08 -0.84
C ARG A 133 16.27 -13.03 -0.37
N THR A 134 17.21 -12.77 -1.28
CA THR A 134 18.65 -12.76 -0.97
C THR A 134 19.42 -11.65 -1.69
N SER A 135 18.73 -10.66 -2.29
CA SER A 135 19.37 -9.67 -3.17
C SER A 135 20.17 -8.59 -2.45
N LEU A 136 20.07 -8.48 -1.12
CA LEU A 136 20.90 -7.60 -0.30
C LEU A 136 21.96 -8.42 0.44
N ASP A 137 23.01 -8.84 -0.25
CA ASP A 137 24.12 -9.63 0.33
C ASP A 137 23.65 -10.89 1.09
N GLY A 138 22.65 -11.60 0.55
CA GLY A 138 22.13 -12.82 1.16
C GLY A 138 20.97 -12.61 2.13
N VAL A 139 20.55 -11.36 2.40
CA VAL A 139 19.32 -11.07 3.14
C VAL A 139 18.18 -10.59 2.22
N PRO A 140 16.91 -10.76 2.63
CA PRO A 140 15.77 -10.29 1.85
C PRO A 140 15.76 -8.78 1.65
N ASP A 141 15.48 -8.36 0.41
CA ASP A 141 15.11 -6.99 0.07
C ASP A 141 13.60 -6.81 0.23
N LEU A 142 13.21 -6.19 1.34
CA LEU A 142 11.81 -6.00 1.69
C LEU A 142 11.20 -4.73 1.08
N TRP A 143 12.05 -3.76 0.71
CA TRP A 143 11.60 -2.41 0.39
C TRP A 143 10.64 -2.33 -0.80
N PRO A 144 10.91 -2.98 -1.95
CA PRO A 144 9.98 -2.96 -3.07
C PRO A 144 8.60 -3.55 -2.72
N ALA A 145 8.59 -4.63 -1.93
CA ALA A 145 7.38 -5.33 -1.50
C ALA A 145 6.57 -4.50 -0.48
N MET A 146 7.24 -3.74 0.38
CA MET A 146 6.66 -2.84 1.37
C MET A 146 5.73 -1.78 0.78
N LEU A 147 5.89 -1.40 -0.49
CA LEU A 147 5.00 -0.46 -1.18
C LEU A 147 3.60 -1.06 -1.41
N PHE A 148 3.49 -2.38 -1.62
CA PHE A 148 2.21 -3.06 -1.83
C PHE A 148 1.32 -3.05 -0.59
N SER A 149 1.89 -2.90 0.61
CA SER A 149 1.10 -2.73 1.85
C SER A 149 0.09 -1.58 1.70
N ASN A 150 0.53 -0.45 1.14
CA ASN A 150 -0.34 0.71 0.90
C ASN A 150 -1.38 0.42 -0.19
N ILE A 151 -0.97 -0.25 -1.28
CA ILE A 151 -1.84 -0.58 -2.41
C ILE A 151 -2.99 -1.49 -1.93
N PHE A 152 -2.67 -2.54 -1.19
CA PHE A 152 -3.66 -3.50 -0.73
C PHE A 152 -4.52 -2.94 0.40
N ARG A 153 -3.96 -2.11 1.28
CA ARG A 153 -4.78 -1.33 2.21
C ARG A 153 -5.84 -0.52 1.46
N SER A 154 -5.46 0.23 0.43
CA SER A 154 -6.43 1.02 -0.37
C SER A 154 -7.43 0.13 -1.10
N LEU A 155 -7.00 -1.01 -1.64
CA LEU A 155 -7.92 -2.01 -2.19
C LEU A 155 -8.99 -2.42 -1.17
N TYR A 156 -8.59 -2.76 0.05
CA TYR A 156 -9.54 -3.13 1.10
C TYR A 156 -10.44 -1.97 1.50
N GLU A 157 -9.89 -0.78 1.78
CA GLU A 157 -10.69 0.37 2.20
C GLU A 157 -11.70 0.80 1.13
N CYS A 158 -11.39 0.63 -0.17
CA CYS A 158 -12.27 0.99 -1.28
C CYS A 158 -13.28 -0.10 -1.67
N THR A 159 -12.98 -1.38 -1.43
CA THR A 159 -13.75 -2.51 -2.01
C THR A 159 -14.18 -3.57 -1.00
N ASN A 160 -13.64 -3.55 0.22
CA ASN A 160 -13.74 -4.63 1.21
C ASN A 160 -13.26 -6.00 0.69
N ASP A 161 -12.22 -6.02 -0.15
CA ASP A 161 -11.66 -7.26 -0.68
C ASP A 161 -11.13 -8.17 0.44
N ALA A 162 -11.85 -9.26 0.70
CA ALA A 162 -11.56 -10.18 1.80
C ALA A 162 -10.19 -10.86 1.70
N ARG A 163 -9.51 -10.81 0.55
CA ARG A 163 -8.16 -11.39 0.38
C ARG A 163 -7.07 -10.55 1.03
N VAL A 164 -7.30 -9.25 1.22
CA VAL A 164 -6.25 -8.31 1.67
C VAL A 164 -5.79 -8.58 3.10
N ILE A 165 -6.72 -8.70 4.05
CA ILE A 165 -6.39 -8.88 5.46
C ILE A 165 -5.51 -10.12 5.69
N PRO A 166 -5.87 -11.33 5.23
CA PRO A 166 -5.00 -12.49 5.38
C PRO A 166 -3.68 -12.34 4.61
N PHE A 167 -3.68 -11.71 3.44
CA PHE A 167 -2.46 -11.48 2.67
C PHE A 167 -1.45 -10.61 3.45
N LEU A 168 -1.89 -9.46 3.95
CA LEU A 168 -1.03 -8.53 4.70
C LEU A 168 -0.59 -9.13 6.04
N LEU A 169 -1.46 -9.91 6.69
CA LEU A 169 -1.10 -10.63 7.91
C LEU A 169 0.05 -11.62 7.66
N ASN A 170 -0.04 -12.44 6.61
CA ASN A 170 1.02 -13.37 6.25
C ASN A 170 2.31 -12.63 5.89
N TRP A 171 2.21 -11.53 5.13
CA TRP A 171 3.37 -10.71 4.78
C TRP A 171 4.06 -10.14 6.03
N PHE A 172 3.32 -9.54 6.96
CA PHE A 172 3.94 -8.97 8.16
C PHE A 172 4.46 -10.05 9.12
N GLN A 173 3.89 -11.26 9.11
CA GLN A 173 4.46 -12.42 9.82
C GLN A 173 5.78 -12.90 9.20
N PHE A 174 5.93 -12.80 7.87
CA PHE A 174 7.21 -13.02 7.20
C PHE A 174 8.23 -11.96 7.61
N VAL A 175 7.86 -10.68 7.48
CA VAL A 175 8.71 -9.52 7.81
C VAL A 175 9.17 -9.56 9.27
N ALA A 176 8.30 -9.95 10.20
CA ALA A 176 8.66 -10.08 11.61
C ALA A 176 9.69 -11.19 11.92
N LYS A 177 9.91 -12.12 10.99
CA LYS A 177 10.92 -13.19 11.08
C LYS A 177 12.17 -12.88 10.24
N ALA A 178 12.16 -11.79 9.47
CA ALA A 178 13.31 -11.39 8.66
C ALA A 178 14.49 -10.99 9.57
N PRO A 179 15.74 -11.22 9.15
CA PRO A 179 16.91 -10.79 9.91
C PRO A 179 16.94 -9.27 10.05
N ASP A 180 17.47 -8.76 11.15
CA ASP A 180 17.60 -7.31 11.41
C ASP A 180 18.34 -6.57 10.27
N ASP A 181 19.29 -7.25 9.62
CA ASP A 181 20.02 -6.76 8.45
C ASP A 181 19.11 -6.36 7.27
N SER A 182 17.92 -6.96 7.13
CA SER A 182 16.92 -6.55 6.14
C SER A 182 16.39 -5.13 6.37
N PHE A 183 16.54 -4.59 7.58
CA PHE A 183 16.11 -3.24 7.95
C PHE A 183 17.27 -2.25 8.12
N THR A 184 18.51 -2.68 7.91
CA THR A 184 19.70 -1.80 8.00
C THR A 184 20.48 -1.72 6.68
N ARG A 185 20.03 -2.45 5.65
CA ARG A 185 20.61 -2.46 4.30
C ARG A 185 19.66 -1.86 3.26
N GLY A 186 20.24 -1.47 2.11
CA GLY A 186 19.52 -0.94 0.96
C GLY A 186 18.60 0.24 1.32
N TRP A 187 17.49 0.36 0.59
CA TRP A 187 16.46 1.35 0.90
C TRP A 187 15.69 1.05 2.19
N GLY A 188 15.62 -0.24 2.58
CA GLY A 188 14.99 -0.69 3.83
C GLY A 188 15.49 0.09 5.05
N ALA A 189 16.80 0.39 5.10
CA ALA A 189 17.44 1.19 6.14
C ALA A 189 16.81 2.56 6.44
N THR A 190 16.19 3.18 5.43
CA THR A 190 15.63 4.54 5.54
C THR A 190 14.12 4.58 5.43
N ARG A 191 13.48 3.46 5.08
CA ARG A 191 12.08 3.43 4.65
C ARG A 191 11.21 2.41 5.38
N TRP A 192 11.80 1.56 6.23
CA TRP A 192 11.05 0.56 7.00
C TRP A 192 9.88 1.17 7.81
N ALA A 193 10.05 2.41 8.28
CA ALA A 193 9.06 3.13 9.06
C ALA A 193 7.75 3.39 8.28
N GLU A 194 7.78 3.42 6.94
CA GLU A 194 6.58 3.59 6.11
C GLU A 194 5.57 2.44 6.30
N ASN A 195 5.99 1.29 6.81
CA ASN A 195 5.11 0.14 7.03
C ASN A 195 4.48 0.09 8.42
N ILE A 196 4.99 0.87 9.39
CA ILE A 196 4.40 0.92 10.74
C ILE A 196 2.93 1.33 10.68
N ASP A 197 2.60 2.32 9.84
CA ASP A 197 1.23 2.79 9.65
C ASP A 197 0.31 1.68 9.09
N ASN A 198 0.82 0.85 8.17
CA ASN A 198 0.06 -0.28 7.63
C ASN A 198 -0.13 -1.41 8.65
N ILE A 199 0.85 -1.65 9.53
CA ILE A 199 0.74 -2.63 10.63
C ILE A 199 -0.32 -2.16 11.64
N ILE A 200 -0.31 -0.87 12.00
CA ILE A 200 -1.30 -0.28 12.90
C ILE A 200 -2.69 -0.37 12.28
N TRP A 201 -2.82 -0.05 10.98
CA TRP A 201 -4.07 -0.18 10.25
C TRP A 201 -4.58 -1.63 10.23
N LEU A 202 -3.71 -2.61 10.00
CA LEU A 202 -4.10 -4.02 9.96
C LEU A 202 -4.53 -4.56 11.33
N TYR A 203 -3.92 -4.06 12.42
CA TYR A 203 -4.31 -4.42 13.78
C TYR A 203 -5.70 -3.90 14.16
N ASN A 204 -6.00 -2.69 13.68
CA ASN A 204 -7.17 -1.90 14.05
C ASN A 204 -8.47 -2.45 13.45
#